data_AF-A0A077FEQ1-F1
#
_entry.id   AF-A0A077FEQ1-F1
#
_cell.length_a   1.000
_cell.length_b   1.000
_cell.length_c   1.000
_cell.angle_alpha   90.00
_cell.angle_beta   90.00
_cell.angle_gamma   90.00
#
_symmetry.space_group_name_H-M   'P 1'
#
loop_
_entity.id
_entity.type
_entity.pdbx_description
1 polymer ?
#
loop_
_entity_poly.entity_id
_entity_poly.type
_entity_poly.pdbx_seq_one_letter_code
_entity_poly.pdbx_strand_id
1 'polypeptide(L)'
;MEVTDTLALQGENPGLEAFLNKLQPLLDGGRLDNLVDLASLLSDLVDLLDAAMVEKLSVQFEQATALSWNLGNAIRLAKAQTRQETTPPSLYGLLLLLREPQTRRGFALVLRVLNAIGHQD
;
A
#
# COMPACT_ATOMS: atom_id res chain seq x y z
N MET A 1 -10.47 -35.44 41.25
CA MET A 1 -10.93 -34.03 41.32
C MET A 1 -9.91 -33.23 40.51
N GLU A 2 -9.93 -33.47 39.20
CA GLU A 2 -10.68 -32.67 38.20
C GLU A 2 -10.00 -31.33 37.93
N VAL A 3 -8.95 -31.36 37.09
CA VAL A 3 -8.53 -30.18 36.30
C VAL A 3 -8.08 -30.57 34.88
N THR A 4 -7.88 -31.87 34.58
CA THR A 4 -7.47 -32.32 33.24
C THR A 4 -8.62 -32.68 32.30
N ASP A 5 -9.87 -32.64 32.76
CA ASP A 5 -11.05 -33.08 31.98
C ASP A 5 -11.78 -31.97 31.20
N THR A 6 -11.33 -30.72 31.23
CA THR A 6 -12.05 -29.61 30.56
C THR A 6 -11.47 -29.20 29.19
N LEU A 7 -10.47 -29.91 28.66
CA LEU A 7 -10.00 -29.72 27.29
C LEU A 7 -10.27 -30.94 26.39
N ALA A 8 -11.19 -31.81 26.80
CA ALA A 8 -11.91 -32.63 25.86
C ALA A 8 -12.80 -31.72 25.01
N LEU A 9 -12.21 -31.04 24.03
CA LEU A 9 -12.91 -30.61 22.82
C LEU A 9 -13.31 -31.87 22.06
N GLN A 10 -14.25 -32.60 22.66
CA GLN A 10 -14.94 -33.74 22.10
C GLN A 10 -15.94 -33.20 21.10
N GLY A 11 -15.40 -32.78 19.98
CA GLY A 11 -16.10 -32.49 18.75
C GLY A 11 -15.06 -32.69 17.68
N GLU A 12 -15.05 -33.86 17.06
CA GLU A 12 -14.34 -34.12 15.80
C GLU A 12 -14.92 -33.13 14.77
N ASN A 13 -14.44 -31.90 14.79
CA ASN A 13 -14.75 -30.88 13.81
C ASN A 13 -13.61 -30.94 12.80
N PRO A 14 -13.79 -31.65 11.68
CA PRO A 14 -12.73 -31.82 10.68
C PRO A 14 -12.24 -30.46 10.15
N GLY A 15 -13.07 -29.41 10.23
CA GLY A 15 -12.68 -28.04 9.89
C GLY A 15 -11.71 -27.40 10.89
N LEU A 16 -11.89 -27.64 12.20
CA LEU A 16 -10.99 -27.15 13.23
C LEU A 16 -9.64 -27.86 13.16
N GLU A 17 -9.65 -29.18 12.96
CA GLU A 17 -8.44 -29.98 12.79
C GLU A 17 -7.66 -29.58 11.52
N ALA A 18 -8.36 -29.36 10.40
CA ALA A 18 -7.75 -28.84 9.18
C ALA A 18 -7.15 -27.43 9.34
N PHE A 19 -7.76 -26.58 10.18
CA PHE A 19 -7.25 -25.25 10.49
C PHE A 19 -6.01 -25.31 11.40
N LEU A 20 -6.05 -26.12 12.46
CA LEU A 20 -4.91 -26.35 13.36
C LEU A 20 -3.72 -26.92 12.60
N ASN A 21 -3.95 -27.88 11.69
CA ASN A 21 -2.90 -28.42 10.82
C ASN A 21 -2.24 -27.35 9.93
N LYS A 22 -2.97 -26.29 9.53
CA LYS A 22 -2.41 -25.15 8.77
C LYS A 22 -1.63 -24.18 9.65
N LEU A 23 -1.98 -24.06 10.92
CA LEU A 23 -1.27 -23.23 11.89
C LEU A 23 -0.07 -23.93 12.52
N GLN A 24 -0.04 -25.26 12.52
CA GLN A 24 1.04 -26.10 13.04
C GLN A 24 2.45 -25.59 12.67
N PRO A 25 2.79 -25.31 11.39
CA PRO A 25 4.12 -24.81 11.04
C PRO A 25 4.43 -23.41 11.60
N LEU A 26 3.42 -22.58 11.87
CA LEU A 26 3.59 -21.25 12.48
C LEU A 26 3.76 -21.37 14.00
N LEU A 27 3.09 -22.34 14.62
CA LEU A 27 3.22 -22.70 16.03
C LEU A 27 4.60 -23.33 16.30
N ASP A 28 4.98 -24.35 15.54
CA ASP A 28 6.26 -25.06 15.67
C ASP A 28 7.46 -24.11 15.48
N GLY A 29 7.28 -23.08 14.65
CA GLY A 29 8.29 -22.04 14.40
C GLY A 29 8.24 -20.84 15.34
N GLY A 30 7.33 -20.80 16.32
CA GLY A 30 7.14 -19.65 17.23
C GLY A 30 6.73 -18.33 16.53
N ARG A 31 6.25 -18.41 15.29
CA ARG A 31 5.89 -17.23 14.48
C ARG A 31 4.46 -16.79 14.70
N LEU A 32 3.60 -17.68 15.22
CA LEU A 32 2.23 -17.34 15.55
C LEU A 32 2.18 -16.20 16.59
N ASP A 33 3.09 -16.22 17.56
CA ASP A 33 3.18 -15.17 18.59
C ASP A 33 3.38 -13.78 17.97
N ASN A 34 4.26 -13.66 16.97
CA ASN A 34 4.46 -12.38 16.25
C ASN A 34 3.21 -11.92 15.49
N LEU A 35 2.40 -12.86 14.97
CA LEU A 35 1.14 -12.53 14.29
C LEU A 35 0.08 -12.06 15.29
N VAL A 36 0.05 -12.69 16.47
CA VAL A 36 -0.81 -12.30 17.57
C VAL A 36 -0.39 -10.92 18.09
N ASP A 37 0.91 -10.68 18.32
CA ASP A 37 1.44 -9.38 18.74
C ASP A 37 1.13 -8.27 17.72
N LEU A 38 1.27 -8.56 16.42
CA LEU A 38 0.91 -7.62 15.36
C LEU A 38 -0.60 -7.37 15.32
N ALA A 39 -1.42 -8.39 15.49
CA ALA A 39 -2.87 -8.23 15.58
C ALA A 39 -3.28 -7.41 16.82
N SER A 40 -2.60 -7.60 17.95
CA SER A 40 -2.79 -6.82 19.17
C SER A 40 -2.40 -5.35 18.95
N LEU A 41 -1.23 -5.08 18.37
CA LEU A 41 -0.80 -3.72 18.04
C LEU A 41 -1.79 -3.02 17.09
N LEU A 42 -2.30 -3.74 16.08
CA LEU A 42 -3.32 -3.22 15.17
C LEU A 42 -4.66 -2.98 15.88
N SER A 43 -5.04 -3.84 16.82
CA SER A 43 -6.24 -3.65 17.65
C SER A 43 -6.10 -2.39 18.51
N ASP A 44 -4.96 -2.21 19.19
CA ASP A 44 -4.68 -1.02 19.99
C ASP A 44 -4.73 0.25 19.12
N LEU A 45 -4.23 0.17 17.89
CA LEU A 45 -4.31 1.26 16.92
C LEU A 45 -5.76 1.56 16.55
N VAL A 46 -6.57 0.55 16.24
CA VAL A 46 -8.01 0.73 15.93
C VAL A 46 -8.77 1.29 17.13
N ASP A 47 -8.43 0.88 18.35
CA ASP A 47 -9.05 1.39 19.57
C ASP A 47 -8.70 2.86 19.84
N LEU A 48 -7.53 3.32 19.38
CA LEU A 48 -7.12 4.73 19.41
C LEU A 48 -7.82 5.58 18.34
N LEU A 49 -8.38 4.98 17.28
CA LEU A 49 -9.03 5.70 16.19
C LEU A 49 -10.44 6.17 16.62
N ASP A 50 -10.61 7.47 16.81
CA ASP A 50 -11.93 8.09 16.94
C ASP A 50 -12.59 8.36 15.57
N ALA A 51 -13.88 8.71 15.59
CA ALA A 51 -14.64 8.98 14.37
C ALA A 51 -14.03 10.11 13.51
N ALA A 52 -13.45 11.14 14.14
CA ALA A 52 -12.86 12.27 13.42
C ALA A 52 -11.54 11.87 12.73
N MET A 53 -10.75 11.00 13.35
CA MET A 53 -9.53 10.45 12.76
C MET A 53 -9.84 9.49 11.62
N VAL A 54 -10.87 8.65 11.74
CA VAL A 54 -11.34 7.78 10.64
C VAL A 54 -11.76 8.59 9.43
N GLU A 55 -12.48 9.70 9.62
CA GLU A 55 -12.87 10.60 8.52
C GLU A 55 -11.64 11.22 7.85
N LYS A 56 -10.67 11.72 8.64
CA LYS A 56 -9.41 12.26 8.09
C LYS A 56 -8.60 11.22 7.32
N LEU A 57 -8.54 9.98 7.81
CA LEU A 57 -7.83 8.90 7.13
C LEU A 57 -8.54 8.51 5.84
N SER A 58 -9.88 8.50 5.83
CA SER A 58 -10.68 8.28 4.62
C SER A 58 -10.39 9.34 3.57
N VAL A 59 -10.40 10.62 3.94
CA VAL A 59 -10.08 11.73 3.03
C VAL A 59 -8.64 11.63 2.50
N GLN A 60 -7.66 11.32 3.37
CA GLN A 60 -6.28 11.13 2.93
C GLN A 60 -6.14 9.93 1.99
N PHE A 61 -6.83 8.83 2.27
CA PHE A 61 -6.85 7.64 1.43
C PHE A 61 -7.48 7.92 0.05
N GLU A 62 -8.59 8.67 0.02
CA GLU A 62 -9.22 9.13 -1.23
C GLU A 62 -8.26 10.00 -2.05
N GLN A 63 -7.58 10.95 -1.41
CA GLN A 63 -6.60 11.81 -2.08
C GLN A 63 -5.42 11.02 -2.63
N ALA A 64 -4.87 10.07 -1.86
CA ALA A 64 -3.79 9.20 -2.29
C ALA A 64 -4.21 8.29 -3.44
N THR A 65 -5.42 7.73 -3.37
CA THR A 65 -6.00 6.90 -4.43
C THR A 65 -6.22 7.73 -5.71
N ALA A 66 -6.77 8.94 -5.58
CA ALA A 66 -6.99 9.85 -6.70
C ALA A 66 -5.66 10.26 -7.37
N LEU A 67 -4.63 10.58 -6.58
CA LEU A 67 -3.29 10.87 -7.08
C LEU A 67 -2.72 9.66 -7.85
N SER A 68 -2.82 8.47 -7.26
CA SER A 68 -2.35 7.21 -7.87
C SER A 68 -3.07 6.92 -9.18
N TRP A 69 -4.38 7.13 -9.23
CA TRP A 69 -5.19 6.96 -10.44
C TRP A 69 -4.78 7.94 -11.54
N ASN A 70 -4.63 9.22 -11.20
CA ASN A 70 -4.22 10.26 -12.15
C ASN A 70 -2.83 9.99 -12.70
N LEU A 71 -1.87 9.61 -11.85
CA LEU A 71 -0.53 9.23 -12.28
C LEU A 71 -0.55 8.00 -13.19
N GLY A 72 -1.32 6.97 -12.82
CA GLY A 72 -1.48 5.76 -13.62
C GLY A 72 -2.09 6.04 -15.01
N ASN A 73 -3.09 6.92 -15.08
CA ASN A 73 -3.67 7.39 -16.34
C ASN A 73 -2.64 8.13 -17.19
N ALA A 74 -1.86 9.05 -16.59
CA ALA A 74 -0.82 9.79 -17.30
C ALA A 74 0.26 8.85 -17.86
N ILE A 75 0.70 7.86 -17.09
CA ILE A 75 1.65 6.82 -17.55
C ILE A 75 1.05 6.01 -18.69
N ARG A 76 -0.23 5.62 -18.59
CA ARG A 76 -0.90 4.86 -19.65
C ARG A 76 -0.98 5.67 -20.95
N LEU A 77 -1.33 6.94 -20.85
CA LEU A 77 -1.37 7.87 -21.99
C LEU A 77 0.02 8.03 -22.62
N ALA A 78 1.05 8.28 -21.81
CA ALA A 78 2.42 8.41 -22.29
C ALA A 78 2.89 7.12 -23.00
N LYS A 79 2.62 5.93 -22.41
CA LYS A 79 2.92 4.65 -23.07
C LYS A 79 2.19 4.49 -24.40
N ALA A 80 0.93 4.92 -24.49
CA ALA A 80 0.18 4.86 -25.74
C ALA A 80 0.78 5.78 -26.80
N GLN A 81 1.18 7.00 -26.43
CA GLN A 81 1.86 7.95 -27.31
C GLN A 81 3.19 7.39 -27.80
N THR A 82 4.05 6.88 -26.91
CA THR A 82 5.34 6.28 -27.29
C THR A 82 5.17 5.06 -28.19
N ARG A 83 4.10 4.27 -28.04
CA ARG A 83 3.84 3.13 -28.93
C ARG A 83 3.33 3.53 -30.32
N GLN A 84 2.72 4.71 -30.44
CA GLN A 84 2.26 5.25 -31.72
C GLN A 84 3.39 5.91 -32.52
N GLU A 85 4.51 6.24 -31.87
CA GLU A 85 5.71 6.70 -32.56
C GLU A 85 6.33 5.56 -33.39
N THR A 86 6.34 5.73 -34.71
CA THR A 86 6.87 4.74 -35.67
C THR A 86 8.38 4.59 -35.62
N THR A 87 9.10 5.58 -35.07
CA THR A 87 10.56 5.53 -34.88
C THR A 87 10.90 5.99 -33.48
N PRO A 88 11.73 5.24 -32.72
CA PRO A 88 12.14 5.68 -31.39
C PRO A 88 12.91 7.00 -31.46
N PRO A 89 12.68 7.94 -30.53
CA PRO A 89 13.33 9.22 -30.54
C PRO A 89 14.85 9.08 -30.36
N SER A 90 15.60 9.84 -31.16
CA SER A 90 17.06 9.95 -30.99
C SER A 90 17.40 10.68 -29.70
N LEU A 91 18.67 10.62 -29.25
CA LEU A 91 19.15 11.37 -28.09
C LEU A 91 18.86 12.88 -28.21
N TYR A 92 18.95 13.42 -29.42
CA TYR A 92 18.58 14.81 -29.71
C TYR A 92 17.06 15.03 -29.66
N GLY A 93 16.26 14.07 -30.11
CA GLY A 93 14.80 14.09 -29.97
C GLY A 93 14.35 14.14 -28.50
N LEU A 94 15.03 13.40 -27.61
CA LEU A 94 14.80 13.46 -26.17
C LEU A 94 15.11 14.85 -25.58
N LEU A 95 16.17 15.51 -26.07
CA LEU A 95 16.48 16.90 -25.68
C LEU A 95 15.44 17.89 -26.21
N LEU A 96 14.87 17.66 -27.39
CA LEU A 96 13.79 18.50 -27.92
C LEU A 96 12.50 18.38 -27.10
N LEU A 97 12.20 17.20 -26.54
CA LEU A 97 11.05 17.00 -25.64
C LEU A 97 11.11 17.89 -24.39
N LEU A 98 12.31 18.22 -23.89
CA LEU A 98 12.48 19.18 -22.78
C LEU A 98 12.13 20.62 -23.18
N ARG A 99 12.12 20.94 -24.48
CA ARG A 99 11.74 22.27 -24.99
C ARG A 99 10.23 22.44 -25.09
N GLU A 100 9.47 21.35 -25.11
CA GLU A 100 8.01 21.38 -25.18
C GLU A 100 7.41 22.14 -23.99
N PRO A 101 6.44 23.06 -24.22
CA PRO A 101 5.87 23.89 -23.17
C PRO A 101 5.28 23.08 -21.99
N GLN A 102 4.67 21.94 -22.28
CA GLN A 102 4.05 21.09 -21.26
C GLN A 102 5.09 20.33 -20.44
N THR A 103 6.15 19.81 -21.06
CA THR A 103 7.28 19.18 -20.36
C THR A 103 7.97 20.17 -19.44
N ARG A 104 8.17 21.41 -19.88
CA ARG A 104 8.73 22.49 -19.06
C ARG A 104 7.86 22.83 -17.85
N ARG A 105 6.54 22.88 -18.03
CA ARG A 105 5.58 23.10 -16.93
C ARG A 105 5.63 21.96 -15.91
N GLY A 106 5.70 20.71 -16.39
CA GLY A 106 5.86 19.54 -15.52
C GLY A 106 7.18 19.58 -14.72
N PHE A 107 8.28 19.92 -15.38
CA PHE A 107 9.58 20.07 -14.71
C PHE A 107 9.56 21.22 -13.68
N ALA A 108 8.94 22.35 -14.03
CA ALA A 108 8.77 23.48 -13.11
C ALA A 108 7.93 23.11 -11.88
N LEU A 109 6.90 22.26 -12.04
CA LEU A 109 6.13 21.72 -10.90
C LEU A 109 7.04 20.94 -9.96
N VAL A 110 7.80 19.97 -10.47
CA VAL A 110 8.72 19.14 -9.67
C VAL A 110 9.71 20.00 -8.90
N LEU A 111 10.34 20.96 -9.58
CA LEU A 111 11.28 21.88 -8.94
C LEU A 111 10.63 22.73 -7.86
N ARG A 112 9.39 23.19 -8.07
CA ARG A 112 8.64 23.97 -7.07
C ARG A 112 8.26 23.12 -5.86
N VAL A 113 7.88 21.86 -6.05
CA VAL A 113 7.61 20.93 -4.94
C VAL A 113 8.88 20.71 -4.12
N LEU A 114 10.02 20.43 -4.77
CA LEU A 114 11.31 20.28 -4.09
C LEU A 114 11.70 21.55 -3.34
N ASN A 115 11.48 22.72 -3.96
CA ASN A 115 11.72 24.01 -3.33
C ASN A 115 10.84 24.20 -2.07
N ALA A 116 9.55 23.88 -2.15
CA ALA A 116 8.63 23.99 -1.03
C ALA A 116 9.01 23.06 0.14
N ILE A 117 9.40 21.81 -0.15
CA ILE A 117 9.88 20.86 0.87
C ILE A 117 11.14 21.41 1.56
N GLY A 118 12.10 21.93 0.78
CA GLY A 118 13.32 22.53 1.34
C GLY A 118 13.13 23.88 2.05
N HIS A 119 11.93 24.49 1.99
CA HIS A 119 11.57 25.70 2.74
C HIS A 119 10.77 25.41 4.01
N GLN A 120 10.41 24.15 4.27
CA GLN A 120 9.60 23.75 5.44
C GLN A 120 10.45 23.42 6.69
N ASP A 121 11.75 23.72 6.65
CA ASP A 121 12.66 23.78 7.82
C ASP A 121 12.75 25.22 8.36
#